data_AF-G8BH49-F1
#
_entry.id   AF-G8BH49-F1
#
_cell.length_a   1.000
_cell.length_b   1.000
_cell.length_c   1.000
_cell.angle_alpha   90.00
_cell.angle_beta   90.00
_cell.angle_gamma   90.00
#
_symmetry.space_group_name_H-M   'P 1'
#
loop_
_entity.id
_entity.type
_entity.pdbx_description
1 polymer ?
#
loop_
_entity_poly.entity_id
_entity_poly.type
_entity_poly.pdbx_seq_one_letter_code
_entity_poly.pdbx_strand_id
1 'polypeptide(L)'
;MLINKVIPTLLVFAFAIGLPVIYNDESHVMRESVDAANHSQSENSTGLYIQTFIDDNEVSRDDVLRWEARRIQVVKKRLQEGLMSSLKQEAMNFLFSPEVSIDNIVAEREALVQTKIGMSHDERIKLVSSETAIAGAVTSFLLKASSGFTSSSIHMKSNRGTAEGFRKWYLSKISDEKVMLQACPDHYALGTAFNLGQDVVETTGGSVLPSHFAINYEAQSDLPIVDVENYPVQFNGPAYGHGTETVIGGTNHVMRSLPNNGGFEIVPKVFFPSSVPTYLLEQHRWHLATEWGNWITAYINDKVDNE
;
A
#
# COMPACT_ATOMS: atom_id res chain seq x y z
N MET A 1 34.10 25.39 -0.12
CA MET A 1 33.98 24.61 -1.38
C MET A 1 34.50 23.20 -1.13
N LEU A 2 33.64 22.29 -0.66
CA LEU A 2 33.91 20.84 -0.62
C LEU A 2 32.57 20.13 -0.38
N ILE A 3 31.68 20.24 -1.37
CA ILE A 3 30.51 19.39 -1.54
C ILE A 3 30.59 18.95 -3.00
N ASN A 4 31.07 17.75 -3.23
CA ASN A 4 30.91 16.99 -4.48
C ASN A 4 31.74 15.72 -4.35
N LYS A 5 31.07 14.57 -4.13
CA LYS A 5 31.46 13.19 -4.50
C LYS A 5 30.77 12.08 -3.66
N VAL A 6 29.51 12.24 -3.25
CA VAL A 6 28.76 11.13 -2.60
C VAL A 6 27.42 10.80 -3.29
N ILE A 7 27.03 11.55 -4.34
CA ILE A 7 25.67 11.44 -4.92
C ILE A 7 25.51 10.47 -6.10
N PRO A 8 26.51 10.04 -6.91
CA PRO A 8 26.20 9.16 -8.06
C PRO A 8 26.04 7.67 -7.73
N THR A 9 26.34 7.20 -6.52
CA THR A 9 26.43 5.75 -6.23
C THR A 9 25.15 5.15 -5.64
N LEU A 10 24.22 5.96 -5.14
CA LEU A 10 22.92 5.46 -4.63
C LEU A 10 21.85 5.31 -5.72
N LEU A 11 22.03 5.91 -6.91
CA LEU A 11 21.07 5.78 -8.02
C LEU A 11 21.07 4.38 -8.66
N VAL A 12 22.12 3.58 -8.44
CA VAL A 12 22.28 2.27 -9.07
C VAL A 12 21.45 1.18 -8.38
N PHE A 13 21.10 1.34 -7.10
CA PHE A 13 20.16 0.40 -6.44
C PHE A 13 18.71 0.60 -6.90
N ALA A 14 18.37 1.77 -7.46
CA ALA A 14 17.01 2.09 -7.89
C ALA A 14 16.70 1.73 -9.36
N PHE A 15 17.69 1.37 -10.19
CA PHE A 15 17.46 1.20 -11.63
C PHE A 15 18.15 0.03 -12.34
N ALA A 16 19.13 -0.65 -11.75
CA ALA A 16 19.76 -1.77 -12.46
C ALA A 16 20.55 -2.67 -11.52
N ILE A 17 19.98 -3.81 -11.12
CA ILE A 17 20.67 -5.08 -11.34
C ILE A 17 19.62 -6.18 -11.60
N GLY A 18 19.46 -6.53 -12.87
CA GLY A 18 19.12 -7.91 -13.20
C GLY A 18 20.27 -8.79 -12.72
N LEU A 19 20.05 -9.51 -11.62
CA LEU A 19 20.87 -10.64 -11.19
C LEU A 19 20.08 -11.93 -11.44
N PRO A 20 20.77 -13.05 -11.72
CA PRO A 20 20.14 -14.20 -12.34
C PRO A 20 19.05 -14.76 -11.46
N VAL A 21 17.94 -15.12 -12.11
CA VAL A 21 16.96 -16.07 -11.60
C VAL A 21 17.72 -17.36 -11.30
N ILE A 22 18.12 -17.56 -10.04
CA ILE A 22 18.43 -18.90 -9.54
C ILE A 22 17.11 -19.46 -9.06
N TYR A 23 16.35 -19.99 -10.02
CA TYR A 23 15.27 -20.91 -9.75
C TYR A 23 15.92 -22.20 -9.26
N ASN A 24 15.92 -22.43 -7.95
CA ASN A 24 16.00 -23.80 -7.45
C ASN A 24 14.56 -24.27 -7.24
N ASP A 25 14.05 -24.89 -8.30
CA ASP A 25 13.06 -25.94 -8.19
C ASP A 25 13.66 -27.04 -7.30
N GLU A 26 12.93 -27.38 -6.25
CA GLU A 26 12.82 -28.70 -5.60
C GLU A 26 12.53 -28.53 -4.11
N SER A 27 11.25 -28.50 -3.78
CA SER A 27 10.73 -29.39 -2.74
C SER A 27 9.25 -29.67 -3.00
N HIS A 28 9.01 -30.65 -3.89
CA HIS A 28 7.82 -31.46 -3.82
C HIS A 28 7.82 -32.20 -2.47
N VAL A 29 7.31 -31.55 -1.43
CA VAL A 29 6.76 -32.25 -0.27
C VAL A 29 5.26 -32.22 -0.45
N MET A 30 4.72 -33.34 -0.90
CA MET A 30 3.30 -33.65 -0.85
C MET A 30 2.81 -33.39 0.57
N ARG A 31 2.15 -32.25 0.78
CA ARG A 31 1.44 -31.97 2.03
C ARG A 31 0.00 -32.40 1.78
N GLU A 32 -0.36 -33.51 2.41
CA GLU A 32 -1.70 -34.07 2.40
C GLU A 32 -2.75 -32.99 2.67
N SER A 33 -3.85 -33.07 1.93
CA SER A 33 -5.06 -32.29 2.17
C SER A 33 -5.56 -32.55 3.59
N VAL A 34 -5.39 -31.56 4.47
CA VAL A 34 -6.11 -31.51 5.73
C VAL A 34 -7.08 -30.35 5.64
N ASP A 35 -8.33 -30.73 5.35
CA ASP A 35 -9.50 -29.88 5.51
C ASP A 35 -9.57 -29.32 6.94
N ALA A 36 -10.05 -28.08 7.02
CA ALA A 36 -10.47 -27.33 8.22
C ALA A 36 -9.39 -26.63 9.06
N ALA A 37 -9.45 -25.29 8.97
CA ALA A 37 -9.36 -24.35 10.07
C ALA A 37 -8.05 -24.29 10.88
N ASN A 38 -7.04 -23.62 10.33
CA ASN A 38 -6.07 -22.85 11.14
C ASN A 38 -6.34 -21.35 10.95
N HIS A 39 -7.47 -20.90 11.50
CA HIS A 39 -7.70 -19.48 11.70
C HIS A 39 -6.89 -19.07 12.93
N SER A 40 -5.88 -18.22 12.73
CA SER A 40 -5.29 -17.43 13.79
C SER A 40 -6.42 -16.66 14.49
N GLN A 41 -6.89 -17.18 15.63
CA GLN A 41 -7.81 -16.49 16.52
C GLN A 41 -7.03 -15.38 17.23
N SER A 42 -6.73 -14.29 16.52
CA SER A 42 -6.51 -13.03 17.22
C SER A 42 -7.88 -12.57 17.71
N GLU A 43 -7.99 -12.23 18.99
CA GLU A 43 -9.17 -11.72 19.71
C GLU A 43 -10.08 -10.79 18.88
N ASN A 44 -10.93 -11.37 18.03
CA ASN A 44 -11.78 -10.58 17.16
C ASN A 44 -13.20 -10.58 17.73
N SER A 45 -13.45 -9.69 18.69
CA SER A 45 -14.79 -9.46 19.26
C SER A 45 -15.83 -9.16 18.17
N THR A 46 -15.39 -8.68 17.00
CA THR A 46 -16.27 -8.40 15.85
C THR A 46 -16.56 -9.63 14.99
N GLY A 47 -15.85 -10.76 15.16
CA GLY A 47 -15.98 -11.93 14.28
C GLY A 47 -15.67 -11.65 12.80
N LEU A 48 -14.88 -10.61 12.52
CA LEU A 48 -14.42 -10.27 11.18
C LEU A 48 -13.39 -11.28 10.67
N TYR A 49 -13.53 -11.66 9.41
CA TYR A 49 -12.61 -12.46 8.65
C TYR A 49 -12.42 -11.83 7.28
N ILE A 50 -11.15 -11.63 6.89
CA ILE A 50 -10.77 -11.05 5.62
C ILE A 50 -9.92 -12.07 4.86
N GLN A 51 -10.42 -12.55 3.73
CA GLN A 51 -9.63 -13.32 2.77
C GLN A 51 -8.87 -12.36 1.86
N THR A 52 -7.62 -12.66 1.58
CA THR A 52 -6.76 -11.84 0.71
C THR A 52 -6.13 -12.73 -0.35
N PHE A 53 -6.21 -12.31 -1.60
CA PHE A 53 -5.68 -13.02 -2.75
C PHE A 53 -4.65 -12.13 -3.47
N ILE A 54 -3.43 -12.63 -3.61
CA ILE A 54 -2.34 -12.00 -4.37
C ILE A 54 -2.02 -12.95 -5.53
N ASP A 55 -2.13 -12.44 -6.76
CA ASP A 55 -1.96 -13.25 -7.98
C ASP A 55 -2.84 -14.52 -7.95
N ASP A 56 -4.11 -14.35 -7.55
CA ASP A 56 -5.15 -15.38 -7.38
C ASP A 56 -4.85 -16.47 -6.33
N ASN A 57 -3.73 -16.36 -5.61
CA ASN A 57 -3.40 -17.24 -4.50
C ASN A 57 -3.85 -16.62 -3.18
N GLU A 58 -4.60 -17.37 -2.37
CA GLU A 58 -4.94 -16.92 -1.02
C GLU A 58 -3.67 -16.83 -0.17
N VAL A 59 -3.42 -15.67 0.41
CA VAL A 59 -2.30 -15.42 1.33
C VAL A 59 -2.82 -15.35 2.76
N SER A 60 -2.04 -15.84 3.72
CA SER A 60 -2.48 -15.83 5.12
C SER A 60 -2.47 -14.41 5.70
N ARG A 61 -3.36 -14.14 6.67
CA ARG A 61 -3.33 -12.86 7.41
C ARG A 61 -1.98 -12.64 8.08
N ASP A 62 -1.37 -13.70 8.61
CA ASP A 62 -0.07 -13.63 9.26
C ASP A 62 1.04 -13.22 8.27
N ASP A 63 0.98 -13.63 7.00
CA ASP A 63 1.94 -13.18 5.98
C ASP A 63 1.82 -11.68 5.71
N VAL A 64 0.58 -11.17 5.63
CA VAL A 64 0.31 -9.72 5.49
C VAL A 64 0.83 -8.96 6.71
N LEU A 65 0.56 -9.46 7.93
CA LEU A 65 1.06 -8.85 9.17
C LEU A 65 2.60 -8.91 9.28
N ARG A 66 3.24 -9.97 8.80
CA ARG A 66 4.71 -10.08 8.74
C ARG A 66 5.30 -9.13 7.71
N TRP A 67 4.63 -8.89 6.59
CA TRP A 67 5.02 -7.83 5.66
C TRP A 67 4.90 -6.46 6.33
N GLU A 68 3.77 -6.17 6.97
CA GLU A 68 3.54 -4.91 7.68
C GLU A 68 4.59 -4.66 8.77
N ALA A 69 4.88 -5.66 9.61
CA ALA A 69 5.88 -5.58 10.67
C ALA A 69 7.28 -5.21 10.12
N ARG A 70 7.67 -5.77 8.96
CA ARG A 70 8.92 -5.39 8.29
C ARG A 70 8.91 -3.93 7.81
N ARG A 71 7.79 -3.45 7.27
CA ARG A 71 7.63 -2.04 6.88
C ARG A 71 7.68 -1.11 8.10
N ILE A 72 7.06 -1.48 9.22
CA ILE A 72 7.14 -0.73 10.47
C ILE A 72 8.61 -0.54 10.88
N GLN A 73 9.44 -1.58 10.81
CA GLN A 73 10.87 -1.46 11.14
C GLN A 73 11.60 -0.46 10.22
N VAL A 74 11.34 -0.50 8.91
CA VAL A 74 11.92 0.44 7.94
C VAL A 74 11.54 1.88 8.27
N VAL A 75 10.26 2.14 8.50
CA VAL A 75 9.76 3.49 8.73
C VAL A 75 10.16 4.00 10.11
N LYS A 76 10.19 3.14 11.14
CA LYS A 76 10.78 3.49 12.45
C LYS A 76 12.24 3.92 12.30
N LYS A 77 13.05 3.15 11.55
CA LYS A 77 14.45 3.51 11.27
C LYS A 77 14.56 4.83 10.52
N ARG A 78 13.68 5.08 9.55
CA ARG A 78 13.60 6.36 8.84
C ARG A 78 13.36 7.52 9.80
N LEU A 79 12.37 7.39 10.69
CA LEU A 79 11.97 8.45 11.63
C LEU A 79 13.03 8.70 12.72
N GLN A 80 13.71 7.65 13.19
CA GLN A 80 14.65 7.75 14.31
C GLN A 80 16.07 8.12 13.87
N GLU A 81 16.53 7.61 12.73
CA GLU A 81 17.94 7.63 12.33
C GLU A 81 18.16 8.22 10.92
N GLY A 82 17.07 8.55 10.20
CA GLY A 82 17.12 9.17 8.88
C GLY A 82 17.24 8.18 7.72
N LEU A 83 17.50 8.72 6.51
CA LEU A 83 17.41 7.97 5.24
C LEU A 83 18.35 6.77 5.20
N MET A 84 19.62 6.98 5.57
CA MET A 84 20.64 5.93 5.39
C MET A 84 20.33 4.67 6.20
N SER A 85 19.76 4.82 7.39
CA SER A 85 19.34 3.68 8.20
C SER A 85 18.12 2.96 7.61
N SER A 86 17.15 3.69 7.06
CA SER A 86 16.02 3.04 6.37
C SER A 86 16.47 2.30 5.12
N LEU A 87 17.38 2.87 4.32
CA LEU A 87 17.96 2.21 3.14
C LEU A 87 18.69 0.90 3.51
N LYS A 88 19.45 0.92 4.61
CA LYS A 88 20.11 -0.29 5.11
C LYS A 88 19.07 -1.33 5.54
N GLN A 89 17.99 -0.92 6.19
CA GLN A 89 16.92 -1.82 6.60
C GLN A 89 16.17 -2.40 5.39
N GLU A 90 15.90 -1.60 4.36
CA GLU A 90 15.31 -2.07 3.09
C GLU A 90 16.18 -3.15 2.44
N ALA A 91 17.48 -2.90 2.32
CA ALA A 91 18.42 -3.86 1.77
C ALA A 91 18.45 -5.17 2.58
N MET A 92 18.40 -5.09 3.91
CA MET A 92 18.32 -6.27 4.78
C MET A 92 17.02 -7.05 4.58
N ASN A 93 15.89 -6.35 4.51
CA ASN A 93 14.58 -6.98 4.29
C ASN A 93 14.52 -7.67 2.92
N PHE A 94 15.06 -7.03 1.88
CA PHE A 94 15.12 -7.58 0.53
C PHE A 94 16.02 -8.83 0.46
N LEU A 95 17.24 -8.76 1.00
CA LEU A 95 18.23 -9.85 0.87
C LEU A 95 17.93 -11.06 1.74
N PHE A 96 17.35 -10.85 2.92
CA PHE A 96 17.26 -11.89 3.94
C PHE A 96 15.83 -12.26 4.33
N SER A 97 14.82 -11.43 3.97
CA SER A 97 13.42 -11.63 4.33
C SER A 97 13.25 -12.10 5.79
N PRO A 98 13.83 -11.37 6.77
CA PRO A 98 13.93 -11.86 8.13
C PRO A 98 12.54 -12.16 8.70
N GLU A 99 12.44 -13.25 9.45
CA GLU A 99 11.24 -13.54 10.21
C GLU A 99 11.09 -12.49 11.31
N VAL A 100 9.92 -11.86 11.37
CA VAL A 100 9.58 -10.83 12.36
C VAL A 100 8.36 -11.31 13.15
N SER A 101 8.38 -11.12 14.46
CA SER A 101 7.21 -11.40 15.30
C SER A 101 6.08 -10.44 14.97
N ILE A 102 4.86 -10.95 15.00
CA ILE A 102 3.62 -10.19 14.82
C ILE A 102 2.81 -10.07 16.11
N ASP A 103 3.32 -10.59 17.23
CA ASP A 103 2.59 -10.68 18.50
C ASP A 103 2.13 -9.31 19.01
N ASN A 104 2.94 -8.27 18.75
CA ASN A 104 2.69 -6.90 19.19
C ASN A 104 2.29 -5.96 18.04
N ILE A 105 1.89 -6.49 16.88
CA ILE A 105 1.70 -5.68 15.66
C ILE A 105 0.73 -4.52 15.86
N VAL A 106 -0.34 -4.71 16.64
CA VAL A 106 -1.31 -3.65 16.95
C VAL A 106 -0.65 -2.52 17.75
N ALA A 107 0.10 -2.85 18.80
CA ALA A 107 0.80 -1.86 19.61
C ALA A 107 1.92 -1.17 18.82
N GLU A 108 2.63 -1.90 17.96
CA GLU A 108 3.67 -1.35 17.11
C GLU A 108 3.15 -0.36 16.07
N ARG A 109 1.99 -0.67 15.46
CA ARG A 109 1.29 0.22 14.53
C ARG A 109 0.85 1.50 15.25
N GLU A 110 0.22 1.37 16.41
CA GLU A 110 -0.22 2.55 17.17
C GLU A 110 0.98 3.41 17.59
N ALA A 111 2.08 2.82 18.07
CA ALA A 111 3.28 3.57 18.41
C ALA A 111 3.89 4.33 17.21
N LEU A 112 3.90 3.71 16.03
CA LEU A 112 4.35 4.36 14.80
C LEU A 112 3.44 5.53 14.43
N VAL A 113 2.12 5.34 14.49
CA VAL A 113 1.14 6.39 14.20
C VAL A 113 1.26 7.54 15.19
N GLN A 114 1.37 7.26 16.49
CA GLN A 114 1.60 8.27 17.53
C GLN A 114 2.87 9.09 17.27
N THR A 115 3.94 8.42 16.84
CA THR A 115 5.18 9.11 16.42
C THR A 115 4.93 10.03 15.23
N LYS A 116 4.18 9.56 14.23
CA LYS A 116 3.85 10.36 13.03
C LYS A 116 2.96 11.56 13.35
N ILE A 117 1.87 11.37 14.09
CA ILE A 117 0.95 12.46 14.45
C ILE A 117 1.54 13.46 15.46
N GLY A 118 2.62 13.09 16.14
CA GLY A 118 3.44 14.02 16.92
C GLY A 118 4.15 15.08 16.06
N MET A 119 4.30 14.82 14.75
CA MET A 119 4.66 15.81 13.74
C MET A 119 3.38 16.40 13.13
N SER A 120 3.41 17.64 12.69
CA SER A 120 2.35 18.20 11.84
C SER A 120 2.36 17.57 10.44
N HIS A 121 1.25 17.74 9.70
CA HIS A 121 1.13 17.31 8.31
C HIS A 121 2.28 17.84 7.44
N ASP A 122 2.54 19.16 7.50
CA ASP A 122 3.61 19.80 6.74
C ASP A 122 5.00 19.32 7.15
N GLU A 123 5.22 19.02 8.44
CA GLU A 123 6.50 18.46 8.91
C GLU A 123 6.75 17.07 8.32
N ARG A 124 5.72 16.23 8.18
CA ARG A 124 5.85 14.91 7.54
C ARG A 124 6.11 15.01 6.05
N ILE A 125 5.45 15.94 5.35
CA ILE A 125 5.77 16.23 3.94
C ILE A 125 7.22 16.71 3.82
N LYS A 126 7.61 17.68 4.66
CA LYS A 126 8.96 18.27 4.65
C LYS A 126 10.04 17.23 4.93
N LEU A 127 9.78 16.28 5.83
CA LEU A 127 10.69 15.19 6.17
C LEU A 127 11.15 14.40 4.94
N VAL A 128 10.31 14.27 3.93
CA VAL A 128 10.59 13.45 2.72
C VAL A 128 10.62 14.25 1.42
N SER A 129 10.59 15.58 1.50
CA SER A 129 10.39 16.46 0.33
C SER A 129 11.52 16.37 -0.72
N SER A 130 12.75 16.13 -0.29
CA SER A 130 13.87 15.95 -1.22
C SER A 130 13.76 14.62 -1.96
N GLU A 131 13.33 13.57 -1.27
CA GLU A 131 13.11 12.25 -1.83
C GLU A 131 11.90 12.22 -2.78
N THR A 132 10.81 12.90 -2.45
CA THR A 132 9.63 13.01 -3.34
C THR A 132 9.96 13.79 -4.61
N ALA A 133 10.82 14.82 -4.54
CA ALA A 133 11.31 15.51 -5.74
C ALA A 133 12.14 14.57 -6.65
N ILE A 134 13.00 13.73 -6.06
CA ILE A 134 13.77 12.72 -6.80
C ILE A 134 12.82 11.66 -7.39
N ALA A 135 11.85 11.17 -6.61
CA ALA A 135 10.85 10.22 -7.07
C ALA A 135 10.04 10.80 -8.25
N GLY A 136 9.65 12.07 -8.20
CA GLY A 136 8.97 12.75 -9.31
C GLY A 136 9.80 12.79 -10.60
N ALA A 137 11.10 13.05 -10.50
CA ALA A 137 12.01 13.00 -11.65
C ALA A 137 12.17 11.58 -12.21
N VAL A 138 12.27 10.58 -11.33
CA VAL A 138 12.28 9.15 -11.69
C VAL A 138 11.00 8.73 -12.40
N THR A 139 9.84 9.07 -11.84
CA THR A 139 8.53 8.80 -12.44
C THR A 139 8.40 9.45 -13.81
N SER A 140 8.87 10.69 -13.96
CA SER A 140 8.89 11.38 -15.26
C SER A 140 9.76 10.66 -16.30
N PHE A 141 10.89 10.10 -15.89
CA PHE A 141 11.74 9.28 -16.76
C PHE A 141 11.06 7.96 -17.15
N LEU A 142 10.49 7.25 -16.17
CA LEU A 142 9.76 6.00 -16.39
C LEU A 142 8.56 6.19 -17.33
N LEU A 143 7.79 7.25 -17.14
CA LEU A 143 6.69 7.62 -18.04
C LEU A 143 7.17 7.78 -19.49
N LYS A 144 8.25 8.54 -19.71
CA LYS A 144 8.83 8.75 -21.06
C LYS A 144 9.34 7.46 -21.68
N ALA A 145 9.81 6.52 -20.87
CA ALA A 145 10.28 5.21 -21.31
C ALA A 145 9.15 4.18 -21.47
N SER A 146 7.92 4.50 -21.06
CA SER A 146 6.78 3.59 -21.12
C SER A 146 6.05 3.69 -22.45
N SER A 147 5.51 2.56 -22.90
CA SER A 147 4.59 2.48 -24.06
C SER A 147 3.11 2.45 -23.65
N GLY A 148 2.83 2.55 -22.35
CA GLY A 148 1.49 2.47 -21.78
C GLY A 148 1.54 2.29 -20.27
N PHE A 149 0.51 1.67 -19.71
CA PHE A 149 0.41 1.38 -18.28
C PHE A 149 0.35 -0.13 -18.01
N THR A 150 0.93 -0.53 -16.89
CA THR A 150 0.75 -1.85 -16.25
C THR A 150 -0.03 -1.66 -14.95
N SER A 151 -0.39 -2.74 -14.27
CA SER A 151 -1.16 -2.64 -13.02
C SER A 151 -0.68 -3.58 -11.92
N SER A 152 -0.85 -3.14 -10.69
CA SER A 152 -0.81 -3.96 -9.48
C SER A 152 -2.23 -4.06 -8.93
N SER A 153 -2.66 -5.28 -8.61
CA SER A 153 -4.03 -5.57 -8.17
C SER A 153 -4.02 -6.71 -7.17
N ILE A 154 -4.94 -6.66 -6.22
CA ILE A 154 -5.27 -7.77 -5.32
C ILE A 154 -6.79 -7.97 -5.30
N HIS A 155 -7.24 -9.05 -4.68
CA HIS A 155 -8.66 -9.29 -4.39
C HIS A 155 -8.81 -9.60 -2.90
N MET A 156 -9.81 -9.02 -2.24
CA MET A 156 -10.11 -9.29 -0.85
C MET A 156 -11.60 -9.51 -0.64
N LYS A 157 -11.95 -10.33 0.36
CA LYS A 157 -13.33 -10.58 0.78
C LYS A 157 -13.46 -10.40 2.28
N SER A 158 -14.35 -9.52 2.71
CA SER A 158 -14.76 -9.40 4.11
C SER A 158 -16.06 -10.18 4.30
N ASN A 159 -16.16 -10.96 5.37
CA ASN A 159 -17.41 -11.62 5.78
C ASN A 159 -18.38 -10.66 6.52
N ARG A 160 -18.00 -9.39 6.72
CA ARG A 160 -18.79 -8.37 7.42
C ARG A 160 -18.92 -7.11 6.56
N GLY A 161 -19.96 -6.33 6.85
CA GLY A 161 -20.17 -5.02 6.22
C GLY A 161 -20.75 -5.11 4.81
N THR A 162 -20.72 -3.99 4.10
CA THR A 162 -21.23 -3.81 2.73
C THR A 162 -20.28 -2.87 1.99
N ALA A 163 -20.19 -3.00 0.66
CA ALA A 163 -19.37 -2.13 -0.18
C ALA A 163 -19.82 -0.66 -0.07
N GLU A 164 -21.12 -0.40 -0.08
CA GLU A 164 -21.69 0.94 0.05
C GLU A 164 -21.39 1.55 1.43
N GLY A 165 -21.45 0.72 2.48
CA GLY A 165 -21.13 1.12 3.83
C GLY A 165 -19.65 1.43 4.00
N PHE A 166 -18.77 0.60 3.43
CA PHE A 166 -17.33 0.87 3.41
C PHE A 166 -17.03 2.16 2.65
N ARG A 167 -17.63 2.38 1.47
CA ARG A 167 -17.45 3.64 0.72
C ARG A 167 -17.89 4.86 1.53
N LYS A 168 -19.05 4.80 2.18
CA LYS A 168 -19.54 5.90 3.03
C LYS A 168 -18.57 6.17 4.18
N TRP A 169 -18.09 5.12 4.84
CA TRP A 169 -17.11 5.24 5.91
C TRP A 169 -15.79 5.84 5.40
N TYR A 170 -15.22 5.30 4.33
CA TYR A 170 -13.95 5.76 3.75
C TYR A 170 -14.00 7.26 3.39
N LEU A 171 -15.04 7.69 2.68
CA LEU A 171 -15.23 9.10 2.34
C LEU A 171 -15.38 10.00 3.56
N SER A 172 -15.93 9.50 4.67
CA SER A 172 -15.99 10.25 5.93
C SER A 172 -14.66 10.32 6.68
N LYS A 173 -13.71 9.43 6.34
CA LYS A 173 -12.40 9.30 7.00
C LYS A 173 -11.23 9.80 6.15
N ILE A 174 -11.44 10.20 4.90
CA ILE A 174 -10.36 10.64 3.99
C ILE A 174 -9.54 11.81 4.55
N SER A 175 -10.14 12.66 5.38
CA SER A 175 -9.48 13.75 6.11
C SER A 175 -9.08 13.40 7.55
N ASP A 176 -9.45 12.21 8.04
CA ASP A 176 -9.01 11.67 9.32
C ASP A 176 -7.62 11.06 9.15
N GLU A 177 -6.62 11.92 9.32
CA GLU A 177 -5.23 11.55 9.08
C GLU A 177 -4.75 10.43 10.00
N LYS A 178 -5.31 10.29 11.21
CA LYS A 178 -4.94 9.17 12.09
C LYS A 178 -5.36 7.85 11.46
N VAL A 179 -6.59 7.76 10.94
CA VAL A 179 -7.10 6.56 10.26
C VAL A 179 -6.30 6.27 8.99
N MET A 180 -5.97 7.30 8.21
CA MET A 180 -5.16 7.13 7.00
C MET A 180 -3.73 6.65 7.31
N LEU A 181 -3.09 7.19 8.36
CA LEU A 181 -1.75 6.76 8.78
C LEU A 181 -1.73 5.36 9.42
N GLN A 182 -2.82 4.95 10.07
CA GLN A 182 -2.95 3.60 10.64
C GLN A 182 -3.05 2.51 9.58
N ALA A 183 -3.50 2.83 8.37
CA ALA A 183 -3.76 1.85 7.32
C ALA A 183 -2.48 1.12 6.88
N CYS A 184 -1.39 1.86 6.67
CA CYS A 184 -0.13 1.32 6.20
C CYS A 184 1.07 2.05 6.82
N PRO A 185 2.13 1.32 7.26
CA PRO A 185 3.33 1.95 7.77
C PRO A 185 4.00 2.89 6.77
N ASP A 186 3.81 2.68 5.48
CA ASP A 186 4.43 3.46 4.41
C ASP A 186 3.82 4.86 4.22
N HIS A 187 2.70 5.16 4.86
CA HIS A 187 2.00 6.45 4.75
C HIS A 187 2.70 7.54 5.57
N TYR A 188 3.14 8.63 4.93
CA TYR A 188 3.73 9.78 5.63
C TYR A 188 2.72 10.90 5.82
N ALA A 189 1.94 11.23 4.81
CA ALA A 189 0.90 12.25 4.91
C ALA A 189 -0.21 11.91 3.91
N LEU A 190 -1.46 11.96 4.35
CA LEU A 190 -2.61 11.77 3.49
C LEU A 190 -3.66 12.81 3.86
N GLY A 191 -4.36 13.29 2.85
CA GLY A 191 -5.43 14.24 3.04
C GLY A 191 -6.34 14.33 1.83
N THR A 192 -7.16 15.35 1.80
CA THR A 192 -8.11 15.59 0.71
C THR A 192 -7.44 16.40 -0.40
N ALA A 193 -7.63 15.96 -1.65
CA ALA A 193 -7.35 16.74 -2.86
C ALA A 193 -8.64 16.84 -3.68
N PHE A 194 -8.73 17.78 -4.64
CA PHE A 194 -9.81 17.82 -5.64
C PHE A 194 -11.24 17.59 -5.08
N ASN A 195 -11.60 18.24 -3.97
CA ASN A 195 -12.84 18.03 -3.19
C ASN A 195 -13.05 16.63 -2.60
N LEU A 196 -13.09 15.58 -3.43
CA LEU A 196 -13.31 14.18 -3.04
C LEU A 196 -12.11 13.27 -3.33
N GLY A 197 -11.07 13.79 -3.97
CA GLY A 197 -9.81 13.10 -4.21
C GLY A 197 -8.91 13.01 -2.98
N GLN A 198 -7.71 12.49 -3.19
CA GLN A 198 -6.76 12.20 -2.12
C GLN A 198 -5.39 12.78 -2.44
N ASP A 199 -4.80 13.56 -1.53
CA ASP A 199 -3.37 13.89 -1.57
C ASP A 199 -2.61 12.83 -0.79
N VAL A 200 -1.53 12.31 -1.37
CA VAL A 200 -0.82 11.14 -0.83
C VAL A 200 0.68 11.38 -0.86
N VAL A 201 1.32 11.21 0.29
CA VAL A 201 2.76 11.08 0.46
C VAL A 201 3.06 9.74 1.11
N GLU A 202 3.63 8.81 0.34
CA GLU A 202 3.83 7.43 0.77
C GLU A 202 5.02 6.77 0.10
N THR A 203 5.46 5.66 0.68
CA THR A 203 6.27 4.67 -0.01
C THR A 203 5.40 3.57 -0.61
N THR A 204 5.39 3.41 -1.93
CA THR A 204 4.49 2.47 -2.63
C THR A 204 5.03 1.02 -2.58
N GLY A 205 4.96 0.38 -1.41
CA GLY A 205 5.17 -1.05 -1.12
C GLY A 205 6.57 -1.65 -1.28
N GLY A 206 7.31 -1.26 -2.31
CA GLY A 206 8.69 -1.69 -2.56
C GLY A 206 9.58 -0.58 -3.10
N SER A 207 9.03 0.62 -3.29
CA SER A 207 9.81 1.80 -3.59
C SER A 207 10.71 2.11 -2.40
N VAL A 208 11.92 2.58 -2.69
CA VAL A 208 12.82 3.09 -1.64
C VAL A 208 12.55 4.58 -1.37
N LEU A 209 12.03 5.30 -2.37
CA LEU A 209 11.73 6.71 -2.28
C LEU A 209 10.21 6.91 -2.13
N PRO A 210 9.76 7.75 -1.18
CA PRO A 210 8.37 8.14 -1.13
C PRO A 210 8.00 8.99 -2.35
N SER A 211 6.77 8.82 -2.83
CA SER A 211 6.15 9.62 -3.88
C SER A 211 5.21 10.65 -3.26
N HIS A 212 4.98 11.77 -3.96
CA HIS A 212 3.92 12.71 -3.65
C HIS A 212 3.04 12.88 -4.88
N PHE A 213 1.77 12.53 -4.75
CA PHE A 213 0.80 12.58 -5.84
C PHE A 213 -0.60 12.85 -5.29
N ALA A 214 -1.50 13.26 -6.19
CA ALA A 214 -2.90 13.47 -5.85
C ALA A 214 -3.81 12.68 -6.80
N ILE A 215 -4.77 11.93 -6.25
CA ILE A 215 -5.75 11.15 -7.02
C ILE A 215 -7.04 11.96 -7.14
N ASN A 216 -7.57 12.10 -8.36
CA ASN A 216 -8.86 12.73 -8.59
C ASN A 216 -9.90 11.68 -8.98
N TYR A 217 -10.79 11.30 -8.05
CA TYR A 217 -11.83 10.29 -8.32
C TYR A 217 -12.99 10.79 -9.20
N GLU A 218 -13.04 12.09 -9.50
CA GLU A 218 -14.09 12.69 -10.34
C GLU A 218 -13.60 12.93 -11.79
N ALA A 219 -12.29 12.78 -12.03
CA ALA A 219 -11.69 13.02 -13.33
C ALA A 219 -11.73 11.78 -14.23
N GLN A 220 -11.96 12.02 -15.52
CA GLN A 220 -11.74 11.03 -16.57
C GLN A 220 -10.27 11.00 -16.98
N SER A 221 -9.84 9.85 -17.50
CA SER A 221 -8.45 9.62 -17.93
C SER A 221 -8.40 8.61 -19.08
N ASP A 222 -7.35 8.69 -19.89
CA ASP A 222 -7.01 7.69 -20.91
C ASP A 222 -6.40 6.40 -20.31
N LEU A 223 -6.25 6.34 -18.99
CA LEU A 223 -5.93 5.10 -18.29
C LEU A 223 -6.98 4.03 -18.61
N PRO A 224 -6.61 2.73 -18.61
CA PRO A 224 -7.57 1.64 -18.81
C PRO A 224 -8.42 1.40 -17.54
N ILE A 225 -8.97 2.48 -16.99
CA ILE A 225 -9.97 2.49 -15.93
C ILE A 225 -11.29 2.05 -16.56
N VAL A 226 -11.79 0.91 -16.11
CA VAL A 226 -13.02 0.35 -16.65
C VAL A 226 -14.04 0.27 -15.53
N ASP A 227 -15.24 0.78 -15.80
CA ASP A 227 -16.40 0.49 -14.98
C ASP A 227 -16.73 -0.99 -15.11
N VAL A 228 -16.68 -1.71 -13.99
CA VAL A 228 -17.00 -3.14 -13.97
C VAL A 228 -18.44 -3.29 -13.55
N GLU A 229 -19.33 -3.68 -14.49
CA GLU A 229 -20.79 -3.71 -14.30
C GLU A 229 -21.24 -4.40 -13.00
N ASN A 230 -20.54 -5.47 -12.59
CA ASN A 230 -20.87 -6.22 -11.38
C ASN A 230 -20.35 -5.59 -10.08
N TYR A 231 -19.63 -4.47 -10.14
CA TYR A 231 -19.04 -3.76 -9.01
C TYR A 231 -19.55 -2.31 -8.95
N PRO A 232 -20.73 -2.07 -8.35
CA PRO A 232 -21.40 -0.77 -8.38
C PRO A 232 -20.69 0.32 -7.56
N VAL A 233 -19.78 -0.06 -6.66
CA VAL A 233 -19.08 0.86 -5.78
C VAL A 233 -17.63 0.96 -6.24
N GLN A 234 -17.17 2.17 -6.59
CA GLN A 234 -15.86 2.36 -7.22
C GLN A 234 -15.14 3.60 -6.67
N PHE A 235 -13.81 3.51 -6.59
CA PHE A 235 -12.88 4.63 -6.41
C PHE A 235 -11.88 4.59 -7.57
N ASN A 236 -12.27 5.28 -8.63
CA ASN A 236 -11.57 5.27 -9.91
C ASN A 236 -11.10 6.67 -10.22
N GLY A 237 -9.87 6.84 -10.72
CA GLY A 237 -9.42 8.14 -11.19
C GLY A 237 -7.93 8.23 -11.45
N PRO A 238 -7.50 9.19 -12.29
CA PRO A 238 -6.09 9.46 -12.51
C PRO A 238 -5.39 9.96 -11.25
N ALA A 239 -4.11 9.59 -11.12
CA ALA A 239 -3.17 10.16 -10.17
C ALA A 239 -2.26 11.15 -10.89
N TYR A 240 -2.10 12.34 -10.31
CA TYR A 240 -1.27 13.42 -10.81
C TYR A 240 -0.02 13.59 -9.96
N GLY A 241 1.14 13.76 -10.61
CA GLY A 241 2.37 14.09 -9.90
C GLY A 241 2.24 15.42 -9.16
N HIS A 242 2.74 15.50 -7.92
CA HIS A 242 2.61 16.69 -7.09
C HIS A 242 3.08 17.97 -7.80
N GLY A 243 2.26 19.01 -7.74
CA GLY A 243 2.55 20.31 -8.39
C GLY A 243 2.52 20.28 -9.91
N THR A 244 1.99 19.22 -10.52
CA THR A 244 1.90 19.06 -11.98
C THR A 244 0.52 18.58 -12.42
N GLU A 245 0.21 18.77 -13.70
CA GLU A 245 -0.97 18.17 -14.34
C GLU A 245 -0.61 16.84 -15.04
N THR A 246 0.59 16.29 -14.80
CA THR A 246 1.04 15.06 -15.44
C THR A 246 0.36 13.86 -14.78
N VAL A 247 -0.39 13.07 -15.56
CA VAL A 247 -0.92 11.77 -15.13
C VAL A 247 0.24 10.79 -15.00
N ILE A 248 0.46 10.29 -13.79
CA ILE A 248 1.56 9.36 -13.47
C ILE A 248 1.09 7.91 -13.31
N GLY A 249 -0.22 7.69 -13.34
CA GLY A 249 -0.88 6.44 -13.00
C GLY A 249 -2.30 6.73 -12.58
N GLY A 250 -2.94 5.80 -11.88
CA GLY A 250 -4.27 6.03 -11.33
C GLY A 250 -4.87 4.79 -10.68
N THR A 251 -6.10 4.91 -10.23
CA THR A 251 -6.80 3.88 -9.46
C THR A 251 -7.99 3.35 -10.24
N ASN A 252 -8.29 2.07 -10.06
CA ASN A 252 -9.53 1.44 -10.49
C ASN A 252 -9.99 0.44 -9.41
N HIS A 253 -10.24 0.96 -8.21
CA HIS A 253 -10.68 0.14 -7.08
C HIS A 253 -12.18 -0.11 -7.21
N VAL A 254 -12.58 -1.37 -7.25
CA VAL A 254 -13.98 -1.77 -7.45
C VAL A 254 -14.46 -2.67 -6.31
N MET A 255 -15.71 -2.50 -5.87
CA MET A 255 -16.32 -3.22 -4.75
C MET A 255 -17.76 -3.63 -5.05
N ARG A 256 -18.19 -4.75 -4.46
CA ARG A 256 -19.60 -5.16 -4.43
C ARG A 256 -19.96 -5.85 -3.12
N SER A 257 -21.17 -5.59 -2.65
CA SER A 257 -21.76 -6.31 -1.53
C SER A 257 -22.14 -7.74 -1.94
N LEU A 258 -21.90 -8.69 -1.05
CA LEU A 258 -22.27 -10.09 -1.26
C LEU A 258 -23.71 -10.34 -0.78
N PRO A 259 -24.49 -11.20 -1.47
CA PRO A 259 -25.87 -11.51 -1.07
C PRO A 259 -25.97 -12.08 0.36
N ASN A 260 -27.18 -12.04 0.92
CA ASN A 260 -27.53 -12.66 2.22
C ASN A 260 -26.67 -12.18 3.40
N ASN A 261 -26.26 -10.90 3.41
CA ASN A 261 -25.35 -10.33 4.41
C ASN A 261 -24.01 -11.08 4.48
N GLY A 262 -23.54 -11.63 3.35
CA GLY A 262 -22.25 -12.34 3.25
C GLY A 262 -21.01 -11.43 3.32
N GLY A 263 -21.20 -10.14 3.56
CA GLY A 263 -20.14 -9.13 3.58
C GLY A 263 -19.96 -8.44 2.23
N PHE A 264 -18.72 -8.22 1.81
CA PHE A 264 -18.40 -7.60 0.51
C PHE A 264 -17.05 -8.05 -0.01
N GLU A 265 -16.86 -7.92 -1.32
CA GLU A 265 -15.57 -8.12 -1.97
C GLU A 265 -15.07 -6.82 -2.59
N ILE A 266 -13.75 -6.72 -2.66
CA ILE A 266 -13.04 -5.56 -3.19
C ILE A 266 -11.86 -6.02 -4.04
N VAL A 267 -11.64 -5.32 -5.15
CA VAL A 267 -10.48 -5.48 -6.02
C VAL A 267 -9.77 -4.13 -6.09
N PRO A 268 -8.83 -3.85 -5.17
CA PRO A 268 -7.98 -2.69 -5.30
C PRO A 268 -7.03 -2.88 -6.48
N LYS A 269 -7.02 -1.90 -7.40
CA LYS A 269 -6.13 -1.88 -8.57
C LYS A 269 -5.53 -0.50 -8.75
N VAL A 270 -4.22 -0.47 -9.00
CA VAL A 270 -3.46 0.75 -9.30
C VAL A 270 -2.68 0.57 -10.59
N PHE A 271 -2.72 1.58 -11.45
CA PHE A 271 -1.98 1.66 -12.70
C PHE A 271 -0.66 2.40 -12.51
N PHE A 272 0.39 1.83 -13.11
CA PHE A 272 1.75 2.36 -13.11
C PHE A 272 2.26 2.47 -14.56
N PRO A 273 3.23 3.34 -14.85
CA PRO A 273 3.90 3.35 -16.16
C PRO A 273 4.45 1.95 -16.48
N SER A 274 4.30 1.46 -17.72
CA SER A 274 4.69 0.08 -18.07
C SER A 274 6.18 -0.24 -17.89
N SER A 275 7.03 0.78 -17.76
CA SER A 275 8.46 0.63 -17.48
C SER A 275 8.81 0.42 -16.00
N VAL A 276 7.84 0.47 -15.06
CA VAL A 276 8.14 0.17 -13.65
C VAL A 276 8.62 -1.28 -13.50
N PRO A 277 9.64 -1.55 -12.68
CA PRO A 277 10.08 -2.92 -12.40
C PRO A 277 8.98 -3.79 -11.81
N THR A 278 8.87 -5.05 -12.25
CA THR A 278 7.87 -6.02 -11.76
C THR A 278 7.90 -6.18 -10.24
N TYR A 279 9.09 -6.17 -9.63
CA TYR A 279 9.25 -6.23 -8.18
C TYR A 279 8.47 -5.13 -7.44
N LEU A 280 8.38 -3.90 -8.00
CA LEU A 280 7.57 -2.84 -7.39
C LEU A 280 6.08 -3.19 -7.41
N LEU A 281 5.60 -3.80 -8.49
CA LEU A 281 4.21 -4.25 -8.59
C LEU A 281 3.90 -5.35 -7.57
N GLU A 282 4.81 -6.30 -7.41
CA GLU A 282 4.71 -7.40 -6.43
C GLU A 282 4.66 -6.87 -5.01
N GLN A 283 5.58 -5.98 -4.63
CA GLN A 283 5.59 -5.37 -3.30
C GLN A 283 4.38 -4.46 -3.07
N HIS A 284 3.92 -3.77 -4.11
CA HIS A 284 2.72 -2.96 -4.01
C HIS A 284 1.46 -3.79 -3.74
N ARG A 285 1.39 -5.06 -4.17
CA ARG A 285 0.26 -5.95 -3.81
C ARG A 285 0.20 -6.20 -2.29
N TRP A 286 1.35 -6.34 -1.64
CA TRP A 286 1.43 -6.48 -0.17
C TRP A 286 1.08 -5.18 0.57
N HIS A 287 1.46 -4.04 -0.01
CA HIS A 287 1.03 -2.74 0.47
C HIS A 287 -0.49 -2.60 0.43
N LEU A 288 -1.12 -2.89 -0.72
CA LEU A 288 -2.58 -2.89 -0.85
C LEU A 288 -3.24 -3.85 0.15
N ALA A 289 -2.68 -5.06 0.34
CA ALA A 289 -3.25 -6.05 1.26
C ALA A 289 -3.25 -5.54 2.71
N THR A 290 -2.19 -4.84 3.10
CA THR A 290 -2.04 -4.23 4.42
C THR A 290 -2.99 -3.05 4.60
N GLU A 291 -2.93 -2.10 3.68
CA GLU A 291 -3.70 -0.86 3.67
C GLU A 291 -5.20 -1.15 3.72
N TRP A 292 -5.72 -1.85 2.71
CA TRP A 292 -7.14 -2.13 2.61
C TRP A 292 -7.61 -3.08 3.72
N GLY A 293 -6.80 -4.05 4.13
CA GLY A 293 -7.14 -4.92 5.25
C GLY A 293 -7.32 -4.16 6.57
N ASN A 294 -6.44 -3.19 6.84
CA ASN A 294 -6.53 -2.36 8.03
C ASN A 294 -7.69 -1.36 7.95
N TRP A 295 -7.99 -0.77 6.78
CA TRP A 295 -9.18 0.05 6.59
C TRP A 295 -10.49 -0.73 6.75
N ILE A 296 -10.58 -1.95 6.19
CA ILE A 296 -11.75 -2.81 6.37
C ILE A 296 -11.95 -3.12 7.86
N THR A 297 -10.85 -3.42 8.57
CA THR A 297 -10.90 -3.66 10.01
C THR A 297 -11.42 -2.44 10.77
N ALA A 298 -10.90 -1.24 10.47
CA ALA A 298 -11.33 0.00 11.09
C ALA A 298 -12.81 0.31 10.80
N TYR A 299 -13.27 0.11 9.57
CA TYR A 299 -14.68 0.25 9.19
C TYR A 299 -15.61 -0.62 10.04
N ILE A 300 -15.26 -1.89 10.23
CA ILE A 300 -16.10 -2.81 11.00
C ILE A 300 -16.10 -2.47 12.48
N ASN A 301 -14.95 -2.09 13.04
CA ASN A 301 -14.85 -1.68 14.44
C ASN A 301 -15.67 -0.40 14.70
N ASP A 302 -15.54 0.62 13.85
CA ASP A 302 -16.32 1.86 13.96
C ASP A 302 -17.82 1.60 13.90
N LYS A 303 -18.29 0.60 13.14
CA LYS A 303 -19.71 0.25 13.12
C LYS A 303 -20.18 -0.39 14.41
N VAL A 304 -19.41 -1.31 14.98
CA VAL A 304 -19.75 -1.98 16.24
C VAL A 304 -19.81 -0.97 17.39
N ASP A 305 -18.94 0.04 17.40
CA ASP A 305 -18.92 1.06 18.46
C ASP A 305 -20.07 2.08 18.36
N ASN A 306 -20.80 2.11 17.24
CA ASN A 306 -21.92 3.02 16.98
C ASN A 306 -23.31 2.32 16.96
N GLU A 307 -23.37 1.01 17.24
CA GLU A 307 -24.61 0.22 17.44
C GLU A 307 -24.89 -0.03 18.92
#